data_AF-A0A016TUD1-F1
#
_entry.id   AF-A0A016TUD1-F1
#
_cell.length_a   1.000
_cell.length_b   1.000
_cell.length_c   1.000
_cell.angle_alpha   90.00
_cell.angle_beta   90.00
_cell.angle_gamma   90.00
#
_symmetry.space_group_name_H-M   'P 1'
#
loop_
_entity.id
_entity.type
_entity.pdbx_description
1 polymer ?
#
loop_
_entity_poly.entity_id
_entity_poly.type
_entity_poly.pdbx_seq_one_letter_code
_entity_poly.pdbx_strand_id
1 'polypeptide(L)'
;MDVFYVNLPWVINEKDYNCSSRSHSEWMSRGSVNNIQGAYFGTTGVIFVVLYGLCLTGMIRGHLLKIPCYRFMFFNGIVDITDLIVGSLMTAYFHFTGFVFCSNVVVGWISGQLCYSGWCGATFNCVVLALNRAVEMIPAARPLRFLFREKLVFMWMFLCILCMVIRACITRPTPYNTVVSAYVGFPMISDDLEWVLIGIFVE
;
A
#
# COMPACT_ATOMS: atom_id res chain seq x y z
N MET A 1 18.50 10.92 12.99
CA MET A 1 17.34 10.37 12.25
C MET A 1 17.77 10.29 10.80
N ASP A 2 18.12 9.09 10.32
CA ASP A 2 18.57 8.95 8.94
C ASP A 2 17.35 9.04 8.01
N VAL A 3 17.34 10.08 7.17
CA VAL A 3 16.27 10.39 6.20
C VAL A 3 16.13 9.29 5.13
N PHE A 4 17.18 8.48 4.96
CA PHE A 4 17.21 7.34 4.04
C PHE A 4 17.53 6.08 4.82
N TYR A 5 16.56 5.16 4.90
CA TYR A 5 16.74 3.86 5.54
C TYR A 5 16.77 2.79 4.45
N VAL A 6 17.96 2.46 3.98
CA VAL A 6 18.15 1.47 2.92
C VAL A 6 17.83 0.09 3.48
N ASN A 7 16.67 -0.44 3.07
CA ASN A 7 16.22 -1.79 3.38
C ASN A 7 16.36 -2.66 2.15
N LEU A 8 17.07 -3.78 2.29
CA LEU A 8 16.88 -4.88 1.35
C LEU A 8 15.53 -5.53 1.70
N PRO A 9 14.59 -5.72 0.76
CA PRO A 9 13.26 -6.27 1.06
C PRO A 9 13.28 -7.64 1.76
N TRP A 10 14.43 -8.32 1.73
CA TRP A 10 14.71 -9.65 2.25
C TRP A 10 15.67 -9.69 3.45
N VAL A 11 16.20 -8.56 3.93
CA VAL A 11 17.09 -8.52 5.11
C VAL A 11 16.46 -7.65 6.20
N ILE A 12 15.94 -8.30 7.24
CA ILE A 12 15.40 -7.63 8.42
C ILE A 12 16.58 -7.16 9.28
N ASN A 13 16.62 -5.87 9.61
CA ASN A 13 17.64 -5.34 10.49
C ASN A 13 17.37 -5.79 11.94
N GLU A 14 18.17 -6.74 12.42
CA GLU A 14 18.07 -7.29 13.78
C GLU A 14 18.26 -6.25 14.88
N LYS A 15 18.89 -5.10 14.59
CA LYS A 15 19.09 -4.03 15.59
C LYS A 15 17.79 -3.29 15.93
N ASP A 16 16.94 -3.07 14.93
CA ASP A 16 15.70 -2.28 15.07
C ASP A 16 14.45 -3.15 15.23
N TYR A 17 14.50 -4.41 14.76
CA TYR A 17 13.36 -5.34 14.72
C TYR A 17 13.58 -6.62 15.55
N ASN A 18 14.34 -6.52 16.66
CA ASN A 18 14.58 -7.65 17.55
C ASN A 18 13.33 -8.02 18.36
N CYS A 19 12.77 -9.20 18.09
CA CYS A 19 11.63 -9.75 18.82
C CYS A 19 12.02 -10.67 20.00
N SER A 20 13.32 -10.83 20.29
CA SER A 20 13.85 -11.77 21.30
C SER A 20 13.62 -11.33 22.75
N SER A 21 13.04 -10.14 22.98
CA SER A 21 12.79 -9.63 24.33
C SER A 21 11.69 -10.38 25.08
N ARG A 22 10.79 -11.08 24.37
CA ARG A 22 9.65 -11.79 24.95
C ARG A 22 9.35 -13.09 24.22
N SER A 23 8.62 -13.98 24.88
CA SER A 23 8.14 -15.22 24.25
C SER A 23 7.04 -14.93 23.22
N HIS A 24 6.89 -15.82 22.23
CA HIS A 24 5.87 -15.66 21.18
C HIS A 24 4.43 -15.60 21.74
N SER A 25 4.13 -16.34 22.82
CA SER A 25 2.83 -16.29 23.50
C SER A 25 2.53 -14.94 24.15
N GLU A 26 3.56 -14.27 24.69
CA GLU A 26 3.41 -12.91 25.25
C GLU A 26 3.23 -11.85 24.17
N TRP A 27 3.82 -12.04 22.98
CA TRP A 27 3.54 -11.17 21.84
C TRP A 27 2.10 -11.31 21.36
N MET A 28 1.60 -12.53 21.24
CA MET A 28 0.21 -12.79 20.85
C MET A 28 -0.81 -12.23 21.84
N SER A 29 -0.52 -12.23 23.15
CA SER A 29 -1.43 -11.67 24.16
C SER A 29 -1.52 -10.13 24.13
N ARG A 30 -0.55 -9.44 23.52
CA ARG A 30 -0.61 -8.00 23.27
C ARG A 30 -1.47 -7.62 22.08
N GLY A 31 -1.76 -8.58 21.21
CA GLY A 31 -2.68 -8.39 20.10
C GLY A 31 -4.10 -8.14 20.56
N SER A 32 -4.79 -7.20 19.91
CA SER A 32 -6.21 -6.97 20.17
C SER A 32 -7.05 -7.68 19.11
N VAL A 33 -7.86 -8.66 19.52
CA VAL A 33 -8.76 -9.39 18.63
C VAL A 33 -10.09 -8.65 18.56
N ASN A 34 -10.32 -7.95 17.45
CA ASN A 34 -11.55 -7.21 17.19
C ASN A 34 -12.31 -7.85 16.03
N ASN A 35 -13.13 -8.86 16.34
CA ASN A 35 -13.90 -9.61 15.34
C ASN A 35 -14.86 -8.73 14.52
N ILE A 36 -15.40 -7.67 15.13
CA ILE A 36 -16.30 -6.72 14.45
C ILE A 36 -15.54 -5.92 13.39
N GLN A 37 -14.36 -5.41 13.73
CA GLN A 37 -13.51 -4.66 12.79
C GLN A 37 -12.99 -5.58 11.69
N GLY A 38 -12.55 -6.79 12.04
CA GLY A 38 -12.13 -7.80 11.06
C GLY A 38 -13.25 -8.14 10.07
N ALA A 39 -14.47 -8.36 10.55
CA ALA A 39 -15.63 -8.62 9.68
C ALA A 39 -15.98 -7.42 8.79
N TYR A 40 -15.86 -6.19 9.32
CA TYR A 40 -16.08 -4.95 8.55
C TYR A 40 -15.06 -4.80 7.41
N PHE A 41 -13.75 -4.90 7.70
CA PHE A 41 -12.69 -4.82 6.69
C PHE A 41 -12.77 -5.96 5.67
N GLY A 42 -13.10 -7.19 6.11
CA GLY A 42 -13.26 -8.33 5.22
C GLY A 42 -14.44 -8.15 4.27
N THR A 43 -15.61 -7.77 4.80
CA THR A 43 -16.83 -7.60 3.99
C THR A 43 -16.69 -6.45 3.01
N THR A 44 -16.23 -5.28 3.47
CA THR A 44 -16.03 -4.11 2.60
C THR A 44 -14.95 -4.37 1.56
N GLY A 45 -13.84 -5.00 1.93
CA GLY A 45 -12.76 -5.38 1.01
C GLY A 45 -13.25 -6.29 -0.12
N VAL A 46 -14.04 -7.33 0.20
CA VAL A 46 -14.62 -8.22 -0.82
C VAL A 46 -15.55 -7.45 -1.77
N ILE A 47 -16.42 -6.59 -1.24
CA ILE A 47 -17.34 -5.77 -2.07
C ILE A 47 -16.54 -4.89 -3.03
N PHE A 48 -15.53 -4.17 -2.56
CA PHE A 48 -14.74 -3.28 -3.41
C PHE A 48 -13.92 -4.06 -4.45
N VAL A 49 -13.31 -5.20 -4.10
CA VAL A 49 -12.59 -6.04 -5.07
C VAL A 49 -13.52 -6.52 -6.18
N VAL A 50 -14.74 -6.93 -5.85
CA VAL A 50 -15.75 -7.34 -6.84
C VAL A 50 -16.14 -6.17 -7.74
N LEU A 51 -16.41 -5.00 -7.17
CA LEU A 51 -16.76 -3.79 -7.94
C LEU A 51 -15.63 -3.38 -8.90
N TYR A 52 -14.39 -3.33 -8.41
CA TYR A 52 -13.22 -3.05 -9.25
C TYR A 52 -13.07 -4.10 -10.36
N GLY A 53 -13.21 -5.39 -10.04
CA GLY A 53 -13.15 -6.47 -11.03
C GLY A 53 -14.22 -6.34 -12.13
N LEU A 54 -15.46 -5.98 -11.77
CA LEU A 54 -16.54 -5.72 -12.71
C LEU A 54 -16.23 -4.51 -13.62
N CYS A 55 -15.73 -3.42 -13.04
CA CYS A 55 -15.31 -2.23 -13.79
C CYS A 55 -14.18 -2.53 -14.79
N LEU A 56 -13.15 -3.25 -14.36
CA LEU A 56 -12.04 -3.67 -15.23
C LEU A 56 -12.53 -4.57 -16.37
N THR A 57 -13.40 -5.54 -16.07
CA THR A 57 -13.99 -6.45 -17.07
C THR A 57 -14.84 -5.68 -18.08
N GLY A 58 -15.63 -4.70 -17.62
CA GLY A 58 -16.41 -3.81 -18.48
C GLY A 58 -15.53 -2.99 -19.42
N MET A 59 -14.40 -2.46 -18.95
CA MET A 59 -13.46 -1.72 -19.79
C MET A 59 -12.82 -2.56 -20.90
N ILE A 60 -12.48 -3.82 -20.59
CA ILE A 60 -11.95 -4.77 -21.58
C ILE A 60 -13.02 -5.09 -22.63
N ARG A 61 -14.23 -5.45 -22.19
CA ARG A 61 -15.34 -5.79 -23.10
C ARG A 61 -15.77 -4.61 -23.97
N GLY A 62 -15.73 -3.39 -23.45
CA GLY A 62 -16.03 -2.17 -24.19
C GLY A 62 -14.93 -1.75 -25.17
N HIS A 63 -13.80 -2.47 -25.23
CA HIS A 63 -12.65 -2.14 -26.07
C HIS A 63 -12.10 -0.70 -25.83
N LEU A 64 -12.33 -0.17 -24.63
CA LEU A 64 -12.04 1.21 -24.21
C LEU A 64 -10.53 1.46 -24.04
N LEU A 65 -9.73 0.40 -23.89
CA LEU A 65 -8.27 0.42 -23.77
C LEU A 65 -7.54 0.94 -25.02
N LYS A 66 -8.26 1.28 -26.09
CA LYS A 66 -7.71 2.00 -27.25
C LYS A 66 -7.28 3.43 -26.89
N ILE A 67 -7.89 4.03 -25.87
CA ILE A 67 -7.63 5.41 -25.45
C ILE A 67 -6.58 5.38 -24.31
N PRO A 68 -5.53 6.22 -24.36
CA PRO A 68 -4.46 6.23 -23.36
C PRO A 68 -4.96 6.49 -21.94
N CYS A 69 -5.96 7.38 -21.77
CA CYS A 69 -6.58 7.63 -20.47
C CYS A 69 -7.18 6.36 -19.83
N TYR A 70 -7.89 5.56 -20.62
CA TYR A 70 -8.49 4.31 -20.14
C TYR A 70 -7.43 3.24 -19.83
N ARG A 71 -6.26 3.28 -20.49
CA ARG A 71 -5.12 2.41 -20.11
C ARG A 71 -4.60 2.76 -18.71
N PHE A 72 -4.47 4.05 -18.39
CA PHE A 72 -4.09 4.49 -17.04
C PHE A 72 -5.16 4.13 -16.00
N MET A 73 -6.44 4.33 -16.31
CA MET A 73 -7.54 3.91 -15.40
C MET A 73 -7.54 2.40 -15.15
N PHE A 74 -7.26 1.61 -16.19
CA PHE A 74 -7.16 0.15 -16.06
C PHE A 74 -5.97 -0.27 -15.20
N PHE A 75 -4.80 0.33 -15.41
CA PHE A 75 -3.62 0.09 -14.59
C PHE A 75 -3.84 0.49 -13.13
N ASN A 76 -4.42 1.67 -12.89
CA ASN A 76 -4.75 2.12 -11.54
C ASN A 76 -5.71 1.15 -10.85
N GLY A 77 -6.73 0.65 -11.55
CA GLY A 77 -7.64 -0.34 -10.97
C GLY A 77 -6.96 -1.67 -10.59
N ILE A 78 -5.89 -2.09 -11.28
CA ILE A 78 -5.08 -3.26 -10.87
C ILE A 78 -4.29 -2.96 -9.60
N VAL A 79 -3.71 -1.77 -9.51
CA VAL A 79 -2.98 -1.31 -8.30
C VAL A 79 -3.95 -1.23 -7.11
N ASP A 80 -5.14 -0.65 -7.30
CA ASP A 80 -6.17 -0.54 -6.26
C ASP A 80 -6.66 -1.91 -5.76
N ILE A 81 -6.81 -2.91 -6.65
CA ILE A 81 -7.12 -4.29 -6.23
C ILE A 81 -6.00 -4.86 -5.37
N THR A 82 -4.75 -4.64 -5.76
CA THR A 82 -3.59 -5.12 -4.99
C THR A 82 -3.54 -4.46 -3.62
N ASP A 83 -3.83 -3.17 -3.55
CA ASP A 83 -3.88 -2.42 -2.30
C ASP A 83 -5.07 -2.85 -1.42
N LEU A 84 -6.24 -3.15 -1.98
CA LEU A 84 -7.36 -3.71 -1.23
C LEU A 84 -7.05 -5.08 -0.61
N ILE A 85 -6.28 -5.93 -1.32
CA ILE A 85 -5.87 -7.23 -0.77
C ILE A 85 -5.00 -7.04 0.48
N VAL A 86 -4.05 -6.11 0.45
CA VAL A 86 -3.13 -5.87 1.57
C VAL A 86 -3.78 -5.01 2.67
N GLY A 87 -4.46 -3.93 2.29
CA GLY A 87 -5.04 -2.96 3.20
C GLY A 87 -6.35 -3.41 3.86
N SER A 88 -7.15 -4.27 3.21
CA SER A 88 -8.44 -4.74 3.73
C SER A 88 -8.45 -6.23 4.06
N LEU A 89 -8.10 -7.12 3.10
CA LEU A 89 -8.22 -8.56 3.33
C LEU A 89 -7.17 -9.10 4.30
N MET A 90 -5.90 -8.69 4.14
CA MET A 90 -4.85 -9.05 5.11
C MET A 90 -5.07 -8.38 6.46
N THR A 91 -5.50 -7.12 6.48
CA THR A 91 -5.90 -6.43 7.72
C THR A 91 -7.05 -7.14 8.44
N ALA A 92 -8.05 -7.66 7.71
CA ALA A 92 -9.12 -8.45 8.29
C ALA A 92 -8.59 -9.73 8.96
N TYR A 93 -7.67 -10.44 8.29
CA TYR A 93 -6.99 -11.60 8.85
C TYR A 93 -6.20 -11.24 10.12
N PHE A 94 -5.49 -10.10 10.11
CA PHE A 94 -4.78 -9.59 11.28
C PHE A 94 -5.71 -9.32 12.46
N HIS A 95 -6.89 -8.75 12.22
CA HIS A 95 -7.87 -8.50 13.27
C HIS A 95 -8.48 -9.77 13.88
N PHE A 96 -8.67 -10.84 13.10
CA PHE A 96 -9.15 -12.12 13.65
C PHE A 96 -8.08 -12.86 14.46
N THR A 97 -6.81 -12.64 14.15
CA THR A 97 -5.69 -13.32 14.81
C THR A 97 -5.05 -12.51 15.94
N GLY A 98 -5.38 -11.22 16.08
CA GLY A 98 -4.72 -10.32 17.03
C GLY A 98 -3.26 -10.09 16.65
N PHE A 99 -3.00 -9.83 15.37
CA PHE A 99 -1.64 -9.73 14.86
C PHE A 99 -0.85 -8.58 15.51
N VAL A 100 0.39 -8.89 15.87
CA VAL A 100 1.45 -7.95 16.22
C VAL A 100 2.68 -8.26 15.37
N PHE A 101 3.53 -7.27 15.10
CA PHE A 101 4.70 -7.44 14.23
C PHE A 101 5.57 -8.68 14.59
N CYS A 102 5.83 -8.90 15.88
CA CYS A 102 6.62 -10.02 16.37
C CYS A 102 5.90 -11.38 16.37
N SER A 103 4.61 -11.44 16.01
CA SER A 103 3.91 -12.71 15.79
C SER A 103 4.43 -13.39 14.52
N ASN A 104 4.49 -12.65 13.42
CA ASN A 104 5.14 -13.11 12.20
C ASN A 104 5.82 -11.92 11.51
N VAL A 105 7.12 -11.79 11.77
CA VAL A 105 7.96 -10.69 11.30
C VAL A 105 7.96 -10.60 9.77
N VAL A 106 7.97 -11.75 9.08
CA VAL A 106 7.99 -11.80 7.61
C VAL A 106 6.68 -11.27 7.03
N VAL A 107 5.54 -11.71 7.58
CA VAL A 107 4.22 -11.26 7.12
C VAL A 107 4.03 -9.77 7.39
N GLY A 108 4.37 -9.30 8.59
CA GLY A 108 4.25 -7.88 8.95
C GLY A 108 5.16 -6.98 8.12
N TRP A 109 6.36 -7.45 7.80
CA TRP A 109 7.31 -6.74 6.94
C TRP A 109 6.78 -6.60 5.51
N ILE A 110 6.37 -7.73 4.90
CA ILE A 110 5.87 -7.75 3.53
C ILE A 110 4.57 -6.94 3.41
N SER A 111 3.62 -7.12 4.34
CA SER A 111 2.34 -6.40 4.29
C SER A 111 2.53 -4.89 4.44
N GLY A 112 3.38 -4.47 5.37
CA GLY A 112 3.68 -3.05 5.57
C GLY A 112 4.35 -2.43 4.34
N GLN A 113 5.33 -3.14 3.76
CA GLN A 113 6.04 -2.64 2.60
C GLN A 113 5.16 -2.54 1.36
N LEU A 114 4.28 -3.53 1.14
CA LEU A 114 3.31 -3.53 0.04
C LEU A 114 2.25 -2.45 0.20
N CYS A 115 1.73 -2.23 1.41
CA CYS A 115 0.74 -1.18 1.67
C CYS A 115 1.31 0.21 1.36
N TYR A 116 2.46 0.55 1.94
CA TYR A 116 3.03 1.89 1.74
C TYR A 116 3.52 2.13 0.30
N SER A 117 4.12 1.12 -0.33
CA SER A 117 4.53 1.22 -1.75
C SER A 117 3.32 1.28 -2.69
N GLY A 118 2.26 0.52 -2.39
CA GLY A 118 0.94 0.55 -3.01
C GLY A 118 0.36 1.96 -3.02
N TRP A 119 0.28 2.57 -1.84
CA TRP A 119 -0.27 3.92 -1.67
C TRP A 119 0.53 5.00 -2.42
N CYS A 120 1.86 4.96 -2.35
CA CYS A 120 2.71 5.88 -3.10
C CYS A 120 2.51 5.71 -4.62
N GLY A 121 2.45 4.47 -5.10
CA GLY A 121 2.23 4.13 -6.50
C GLY A 121 0.85 4.59 -7.01
N ALA A 122 -0.20 4.36 -6.23
CA ALA A 122 -1.56 4.79 -6.53
C ALA A 122 -1.66 6.33 -6.62
N THR A 123 -1.06 7.05 -5.66
CA THR A 123 -1.04 8.51 -5.67
C THR A 123 -0.36 9.07 -6.92
N PHE A 124 0.79 8.51 -7.30
CA PHE A 124 1.50 8.91 -8.50
C PHE A 124 0.67 8.63 -9.78
N ASN A 125 0.02 7.47 -9.87
CA ASN A 125 -0.89 7.15 -10.97
C ASN A 125 -2.07 8.14 -11.06
N CYS A 126 -2.69 8.49 -9.93
CA CYS A 126 -3.77 9.48 -9.88
C CYS A 126 -3.32 10.85 -10.41
N VAL A 127 -2.11 11.30 -10.07
CA VAL A 127 -1.52 12.54 -10.58
C VAL A 127 -1.31 12.47 -12.09
N VAL A 128 -0.70 11.38 -12.60
CA VAL A 128 -0.48 11.18 -14.03
C VAL A 128 -1.81 11.14 -14.81
N LEU A 129 -2.84 10.49 -14.25
CA LEU A 129 -4.17 10.45 -14.83
C LEU A 129 -4.83 11.84 -14.88
N ALA A 130 -4.72 12.62 -13.80
CA ALA A 130 -5.23 13.98 -13.74
C ALA A 130 -4.54 14.89 -14.78
N LEU A 131 -3.21 14.76 -14.93
CA LEU A 131 -2.46 15.46 -15.96
C LEU A 131 -2.91 15.06 -17.38
N ASN A 132 -3.13 13.76 -17.62
CA ASN A 132 -3.65 13.30 -18.91
C ASN A 132 -5.01 13.93 -19.24
N ARG A 133 -5.91 14.02 -18.25
CA ARG A 133 -7.22 14.68 -18.42
C ARG A 133 -7.09 16.19 -18.65
N ALA A 134 -6.20 16.86 -17.92
CA ALA A 134 -5.95 18.29 -18.10
C ALA A 134 -5.43 18.61 -19.51
N VAL A 135 -4.51 17.80 -20.05
CA VAL A 135 -3.97 17.97 -21.41
C VAL A 135 -5.02 17.73 -22.49
N GLU A 136 -5.97 16.82 -22.27
CA GLU A 136 -7.08 16.57 -23.20
C GLU A 136 -8.12 17.71 -23.19
N MET A 137 -8.40 18.30 -22.03
CA MET A 137 -9.47 19.29 -21.85
C MET A 137 -9.02 20.74 -22.14
N ILE A 138 -7.76 21.09 -21.87
CA ILE A 138 -7.26 22.46 -21.99
C ILE A 138 -6.65 22.69 -23.38
N PRO A 139 -7.20 23.59 -24.21
CA PRO A 139 -6.67 23.87 -25.55
C PRO A 139 -5.22 24.38 -25.55
N ALA A 140 -4.85 25.17 -24.53
CA ALA A 140 -3.50 25.69 -24.34
C ALA A 140 -2.46 24.60 -24.00
N ALA A 141 -2.89 23.45 -23.48
CA ALA A 141 -2.02 22.32 -23.15
C ALA A 141 -1.84 21.34 -24.33
N ARG A 142 -2.48 21.59 -25.49
CA ARG A 142 -2.29 20.80 -26.72
C ARG A 142 -0.85 20.46 -27.09
N PRO A 143 0.16 21.35 -26.96
CA PRO A 143 1.54 20.96 -27.25
C PRO A 143 2.01 19.80 -26.36
N LEU A 144 1.59 19.72 -25.10
CA LEU A 144 1.98 18.64 -24.16
C LEU A 144 1.36 17.28 -24.49
N ARG A 145 0.48 17.20 -25.50
CA ARG A 145 -0.10 15.94 -25.97
C ARG A 145 0.95 14.97 -26.51
N PHE A 146 2.16 15.44 -26.84
CA PHE A 146 3.27 14.55 -27.19
C PHE A 146 3.67 13.63 -26.02
N LEU A 147 3.52 14.10 -24.77
CA LEU A 147 3.93 13.40 -23.55
C LEU A 147 3.10 12.15 -23.25
N PHE A 148 1.90 12.06 -23.83
CA PHE A 148 0.95 10.97 -23.64
C PHE A 148 0.76 10.11 -24.91
N ARG A 149 1.75 10.09 -25.82
CA ARG A 149 1.76 9.14 -26.94
C ARG A 149 1.82 7.69 -26.43
N GLU A 150 1.31 6.74 -27.22
CA GLU A 150 1.15 5.35 -26.80
C GLU A 150 2.41 4.72 -26.17
N LYS A 151 3.60 4.97 -26.70
CA LYS A 151 4.87 4.46 -26.14
C LYS A 151 5.24 5.11 -24.80
N LEU A 152 4.94 6.39 -24.62
CA LEU A 152 5.20 7.12 -23.37
C LEU A 152 4.27 6.69 -22.25
N VAL A 153 3.02 6.28 -22.56
CA VAL A 153 2.09 5.73 -21.57
C VAL A 153 2.67 4.48 -20.90
N PHE A 154 3.30 3.59 -21.68
CA PHE A 154 4.03 2.44 -21.11
C PHE A 154 5.24 2.85 -20.27
N MET A 155 5.96 3.91 -20.66
CA MET A 155 7.06 4.44 -19.83
C MET A 155 6.56 5.01 -18.51
N TRP A 156 5.42 5.71 -18.49
CA TRP A 156 4.80 6.19 -17.24
C TRP A 156 4.39 5.04 -16.34
N MET A 157 3.73 4.00 -16.87
CA MET A 157 3.39 2.80 -16.09
C MET A 157 4.64 2.10 -15.53
N PHE A 158 5.70 1.99 -16.33
CA PHE A 158 6.98 1.45 -15.86
C PHE A 158 7.60 2.32 -14.77
N LEU A 159 7.55 3.65 -14.91
CA LEU A 159 8.03 4.58 -13.91
C LEU A 159 7.24 4.47 -12.60
N CYS A 160 5.92 4.27 -12.65
CA CYS A 160 5.10 4.00 -11.46
C CYS A 160 5.62 2.76 -10.72
N ILE A 161 5.81 1.64 -11.44
CA ILE A 161 6.30 0.39 -10.86
C ILE A 161 7.72 0.59 -10.30
N LEU A 162 8.58 1.31 -11.02
CA LEU A 162 9.92 1.61 -10.57
C LEU A 162 9.91 2.45 -9.29
N CYS A 163 9.03 3.45 -9.19
CA CYS A 163 8.82 4.23 -7.97
C CYS A 163 8.35 3.35 -6.82
N MET A 164 7.43 2.41 -7.05
CA MET A 164 6.98 1.46 -6.03
C MET A 164 8.13 0.58 -5.52
N VAL A 165 8.94 0.02 -6.43
CA VAL A 165 10.07 -0.85 -6.09
C VAL A 165 11.19 -0.08 -5.38
N ILE A 166 11.57 1.09 -5.90
CA ILE A 166 12.61 1.94 -5.29
C ILE A 166 12.17 2.36 -3.88
N ARG A 167 10.91 2.78 -3.71
CA ARG A 167 10.37 3.15 -2.40
C ARG A 167 10.32 1.95 -1.46
N ALA A 168 10.04 0.76 -1.99
CA ALA A 168 10.09 -0.47 -1.23
C ALA A 168 11.50 -0.81 -0.68
N CYS A 169 12.56 -0.33 -1.33
CA CYS A 169 13.93 -0.55 -0.89
C CYS A 169 14.51 0.59 -0.03
N ILE A 170 13.91 1.78 -0.03
CA ILE A 170 14.48 2.99 0.62
C ILE A 170 13.69 3.42 1.87
N THR A 171 12.50 2.85 2.08
CA THR A 171 11.62 3.22 3.19
C THR A 171 11.66 2.16 4.28
N ARG A 172 11.41 2.59 5.52
CA ARG A 172 11.08 1.67 6.62
C ARG A 172 9.74 1.01 6.35
N PRO A 173 9.57 -0.29 6.60
CA PRO A 173 8.26 -0.91 6.54
C PRO A 173 7.38 -0.30 7.63
N THR A 174 6.11 -0.10 7.30
CA THR A 174 5.06 0.31 8.22
C THR A 174 4.31 -0.93 8.68
N PRO A 175 4.73 -1.62 9.76
CA PRO A 175 4.03 -2.82 10.19
C PRO A 175 2.60 -2.54 10.68
N TYR A 176 1.71 -3.51 10.49
CA TYR A 176 0.34 -3.42 10.99
C TYR A 176 0.28 -3.77 12.49
N ASN A 177 -0.44 -2.97 13.27
CA ASN A 177 -0.70 -3.24 14.68
C ASN A 177 -2.21 -3.26 14.95
N THR A 178 -2.72 -4.39 15.45
CA THR A 178 -4.14 -4.56 15.78
C THR A 178 -4.63 -3.73 16.96
N VAL A 179 -3.74 -3.32 17.88
CA VAL A 179 -4.10 -2.47 19.02
C VAL A 179 -4.48 -1.07 18.55
N VAL A 180 -3.70 -0.51 17.61
CA VAL A 180 -3.96 0.79 16.99
C VAL A 180 -4.91 0.67 15.79
N SER A 181 -5.10 -0.56 15.28
CA SER A 181 -5.88 -0.87 14.08
C SER A 181 -5.36 -0.13 12.83
N ALA A 182 -4.05 0.11 12.75
CA ALA A 182 -3.41 0.88 11.70
C ALA A 182 -2.03 0.34 11.32
N TYR A 183 -1.59 0.67 10.10
CA TYR A 183 -0.19 0.55 9.69
C TYR A 183 0.57 1.70 10.31
N VAL A 184 1.60 1.39 11.11
CA VAL A 184 2.36 2.39 11.86
C VAL A 184 3.83 2.35 11.44
N GLY A 185 4.49 3.51 11.36
CA GLY A 185 5.90 3.61 10.96
C GLY A 185 6.92 2.97 11.92
N PHE A 186 6.46 2.42 13.05
CA PHE A 186 7.30 1.82 14.09
C PHE A 186 6.74 0.45 14.49
N PRO A 187 7.58 -0.56 14.75
CA PRO A 187 7.14 -1.92 15.05
C PRO A 187 6.51 -2.09 16.44
N MET A 188 6.39 -1.02 17.25
CA MET A 188 5.74 -1.01 18.57
C MET A 188 6.25 -2.13 19.50
N ILE A 189 7.57 -2.38 19.47
CA ILE A 189 8.25 -3.42 20.25
C ILE A 189 8.63 -2.91 21.66
N SER A 190 8.95 -1.61 21.80
CA SER A 190 9.26 -0.99 23.10
C SER A 190 8.02 -0.39 23.75
N ASP A 191 7.97 -0.41 25.08
CA ASP A 191 6.88 0.14 25.91
C ASP A 191 7.03 1.64 26.19
N ASP A 192 8.05 2.28 25.59
CA ASP A 192 8.37 3.69 25.79
C ASP A 192 7.30 4.59 25.14
N LEU A 193 6.50 5.26 25.97
CA LEU A 193 5.36 6.09 25.60
C LEU A 193 5.71 7.27 24.66
N GLU A 194 6.95 7.77 24.70
CA GLU A 194 7.44 8.84 23.81
C GLU A 194 7.48 8.41 22.34
N TRP A 195 7.85 7.15 22.05
CA TRP A 195 7.94 6.66 20.66
C TRP A 195 6.57 6.37 20.04
N VAL A 196 5.59 5.99 20.88
CA VAL A 196 4.19 5.77 20.46
C VAL A 196 3.51 7.07 20.04
N LEU A 197 3.74 8.15 20.81
CA LEU A 197 3.13 9.46 20.53
C LEU A 197 3.78 10.15 19.32
N ILE A 198 5.09 10.02 19.13
CA ILE A 198 5.79 10.59 17.97
C ILE A 198 5.37 9.88 16.67
N GLY A 199 5.09 8.58 16.70
CA GLY A 199 4.67 7.82 15.52
C GLY A 199 3.24 8.08 15.04
N ILE A 200 2.34 8.52 15.92
CA ILE A 200 0.95 8.87 15.57
C ILE A 200 0.84 10.30 15.03
N PHE A 201 1.76 11.20 15.43
CA PHE A 201 1.71 12.63 15.11
C PHE A 201 2.62 13.07 13.94
N VAL A 202 3.43 12.18 13.35
CA VAL A 202 4.43 12.52 12.31
C VAL A 202 4.11 11.89 10.95
N GLU A 203 2.88 11.41 10.74
CA GLU A 203 2.36 11.11 9.39
C GLU A 203 1.56 12.29 8.81
#